data_AF-A0A1L8E9D7-F1
#
_entry.id   AF-A0A1L8E9D7-F1
#
_cell.length_a   1.000
_cell.length_b   1.000
_cell.length_c   1.000
_cell.angle_alpha   90.00
_cell.angle_beta   90.00
_cell.angle_gamma   90.00
#
_symmetry.space_group_name_H-M   'P 1'
#
loop_
_entity.id
_entity.type
_entity.pdbx_description
1 polymer ?
#
loop_
_entity_poly.entity_id
_entity_poly.type
_entity_poly.pdbx_seq_one_letter_code
_entity_poly.pdbx_strand_id
1 'polypeptide(L)'
;MSKYTIGLFGRWFYMSLLLTQLANFGPHAEASLDTDQHVSYTYSIWVGSNISEEFMLPLRSPENTTFYQAMIQAATMDSRYHFESKNTNWGHYITKIAGVEENIENNIYWLIYSMEELPDPNNKPGKDLMSPVGVDLLIVKNGGHYLFWYRDLDL
;
A
#
# COMPACT_ATOMS: atom_id res chain seq x y z
N MET A 1 -3.38 38.20 -30.06
CA MET A 1 -4.70 38.74 -30.44
C MET A 1 -5.32 37.79 -31.46
N SER A 2 -6.53 37.28 -31.19
CA SER A 2 -7.37 36.43 -32.08
C SER A 2 -6.90 34.98 -32.33
N LYS A 3 -7.73 33.94 -32.36
CA LYS A 3 -9.03 33.53 -31.79
C LYS A 3 -9.18 32.05 -32.23
N TYR A 4 -9.77 31.24 -31.33
CA TYR A 4 -10.53 29.98 -31.45
C TYR A 4 -10.82 29.43 -32.88
N THR A 5 -10.91 28.12 -33.14
CA THR A 5 -11.95 27.21 -32.57
C THR A 5 -11.68 25.74 -32.92
N ILE A 6 -12.02 24.88 -31.95
CA ILE A 6 -12.03 23.41 -31.94
C ILE A 6 -13.21 22.86 -32.77
N GLY A 7 -12.95 21.82 -33.57
CA GLY A 7 -13.98 21.07 -34.29
C GLY A 7 -14.61 19.97 -33.44
N LEU A 8 -15.95 19.91 -33.46
CA LEU A 8 -16.80 18.84 -32.93
C LEU A 8 -17.40 18.05 -34.12
N PHE A 9 -17.26 16.73 -34.10
CA PHE A 9 -18.05 15.75 -34.85
C PHE A 9 -18.25 14.57 -33.90
N GLY A 10 -19.42 13.96 -33.69
CA GLY A 10 -20.75 14.15 -34.22
C GLY A 10 -21.74 13.36 -33.34
N ARG A 11 -22.97 13.85 -33.26
CA ARG A 11 -24.10 13.29 -32.51
C ARG A 11 -24.65 12.05 -33.21
N TRP A 12 -25.09 11.04 -32.46
CA TRP A 12 -26.27 10.25 -32.84
C TRP A 12 -27.19 10.11 -31.62
N PHE A 13 -28.44 10.48 -31.85
CA PHE A 13 -29.57 10.50 -30.93
C PHE A 13 -30.59 9.54 -31.54
N TYR A 14 -31.20 8.63 -30.78
CA TYR A 14 -32.59 8.25 -30.98
C TYR A 14 -33.23 7.81 -29.65
N MET A 15 -34.29 8.53 -29.31
CA MET A 15 -35.25 8.29 -28.22
C MET A 15 -36.10 7.03 -28.51
N SER A 16 -36.28 6.16 -27.51
CA SER A 16 -37.48 6.02 -26.66
C SER A 16 -38.57 5.10 -27.21
N LEU A 17 -38.94 4.10 -26.41
CA LEU A 17 -40.34 3.74 -26.18
C LEU A 17 -40.48 3.11 -24.79
N LEU A 18 -41.40 3.64 -23.99
CA LEU A 18 -41.80 3.13 -22.68
C LEU A 18 -43.26 2.65 -22.78
N LEU A 19 -43.59 1.42 -22.39
CA LEU A 19 -44.58 1.08 -21.34
C LEU A 19 -44.73 -0.44 -21.13
N THR A 20 -45.40 -0.75 -20.02
CA THR A 20 -45.26 -1.84 -19.03
C THR A 20 -46.09 -3.12 -19.20
N GLN A 21 -45.78 -4.09 -18.30
CA GLN A 21 -46.59 -5.20 -17.73
C GLN A 21 -46.34 -6.59 -18.35
N LEU A 22 -46.30 -7.73 -17.65
CA LEU A 22 -46.61 -8.13 -16.26
C LEU A 22 -45.96 -9.51 -15.99
N ALA A 23 -45.61 -9.76 -14.72
CA ALA A 23 -45.47 -11.06 -14.04
C ALA A 23 -44.44 -12.11 -14.51
N ASN A 24 -43.75 -12.66 -13.50
CA ASN A 24 -43.22 -14.02 -13.39
C ASN A 24 -41.72 -14.23 -13.65
N PHE A 25 -40.88 -13.85 -12.70
CA PHE A 25 -39.62 -14.56 -12.40
C PHE A 25 -39.29 -14.44 -10.90
N GLY A 26 -39.37 -15.57 -10.19
CA GLY A 26 -38.50 -15.80 -9.04
C GLY A 26 -37.20 -16.49 -9.51
N PRO A 27 -36.21 -16.67 -8.63
CA PRO A 27 -35.98 -15.97 -7.37
C PRO A 27 -35.21 -14.66 -7.61
N HIS A 28 -35.38 -13.69 -6.71
CA HIS A 28 -34.37 -12.65 -6.55
C HIS A 28 -33.04 -13.37 -6.33
N ALA A 29 -32.12 -13.23 -7.28
CA ALA A 29 -30.71 -13.31 -6.96
C ALA A 29 -30.47 -12.18 -5.97
N GLU A 30 -30.62 -12.48 -4.68
CA GLU A 30 -29.88 -11.77 -3.65
C GLU A 30 -28.42 -11.95 -4.06
N ALA A 31 -27.88 -10.92 -4.71
CA ALA A 31 -26.44 -10.77 -4.79
C ALA A 31 -25.99 -10.75 -3.33
N SER A 32 -25.47 -11.88 -2.86
CA SER A 32 -24.69 -11.93 -1.64
C SER A 32 -23.62 -10.86 -1.82
N LEU A 33 -23.71 -9.77 -1.05
CA LEU A 33 -22.60 -8.87 -0.84
C LEU A 33 -21.53 -9.69 -0.10
N ASP A 34 -20.82 -10.52 -0.86
CA ASP A 34 -19.59 -11.14 -0.42
C ASP A 34 -18.54 -10.03 -0.40
N THR A 35 -18.60 -9.19 0.62
CA THR A 35 -17.63 -8.12 0.86
C THR A 35 -16.44 -8.68 1.61
N ASP A 36 -15.93 -9.84 1.20
CA ASP A 36 -14.59 -10.28 1.58
C ASP A 36 -13.55 -9.59 0.69
N GLN A 37 -13.62 -8.26 0.63
CA GLN A 37 -12.72 -7.47 -0.18
C GLN A 37 -11.34 -7.53 0.46
N HIS A 38 -10.49 -8.34 -0.15
CA HIS A 38 -9.08 -8.43 0.16
C HIS A 38 -8.28 -7.49 -0.74
N VAL A 39 -7.27 -6.88 -0.17
CA VAL A 39 -6.27 -6.11 -0.90
C VAL A 39 -5.00 -6.94 -1.06
N SER A 40 -4.37 -6.84 -2.23
CA SER A 40 -3.07 -7.46 -2.51
C SER A 40 -2.02 -6.35 -2.62
N TYR A 41 -0.86 -6.52 -2.00
CA TYR A 41 0.19 -5.50 -1.95
C TYR A 41 1.55 -6.16 -1.75
N THR A 42 2.62 -5.39 -1.82
CA THR A 42 3.99 -5.89 -1.63
C THR A 42 4.63 -5.25 -0.41
N TYR A 43 5.28 -6.06 0.43
CA TYR A 43 6.15 -5.60 1.51
C TYR A 43 7.61 -5.96 1.21
N SER A 44 8.41 -4.92 0.98
CA SER A 44 9.86 -5.02 0.78
C SER A 44 10.65 -4.54 2.00
N ILE A 45 11.82 -5.14 2.20
CA ILE A 45 12.80 -4.74 3.21
C ILE A 45 14.14 -4.51 2.50
N TRP A 46 14.75 -3.35 2.73
CA TRP A 46 16.12 -3.06 2.31
C TRP A 46 17.00 -2.80 3.53
N VAL A 47 18.16 -3.47 3.60
CA VAL A 47 19.14 -3.28 4.66
C VAL A 47 20.33 -2.47 4.16
N GLY A 48 20.61 -1.34 4.81
CA GLY A 48 21.75 -0.47 4.55
C GLY A 48 21.48 0.57 3.45
N SER A 49 22.15 1.72 3.54
CA SER A 49 22.01 2.82 2.55
C SER A 49 22.46 2.43 1.14
N ASN A 50 23.35 1.43 1.05
CA ASN A 50 23.78 0.80 -0.20
C ASN A 50 22.97 -0.44 -0.58
N ILE A 51 21.95 -0.81 0.19
CA ILE A 51 21.07 -1.96 -0.04
C ILE A 51 21.90 -3.25 -0.13
N SER A 52 22.54 -3.63 0.99
CA SER A 52 23.32 -4.87 1.06
C SER A 52 22.44 -6.11 1.04
N GLU A 53 21.20 -6.00 1.50
CA GLU A 53 20.21 -7.06 1.49
C GLU A 53 18.85 -6.53 1.06
N GLU A 54 18.12 -7.36 0.30
CA GLU A 54 16.81 -7.06 -0.22
C GLU A 54 15.88 -8.28 -0.07
N PHE A 55 14.71 -8.03 0.50
CA PHE A 55 13.63 -9.01 0.60
C PHE A 55 12.35 -8.41 0.04
N MET A 56 11.54 -9.25 -0.58
CA MET A 56 10.23 -8.87 -1.13
C MET A 56 9.23 -10.00 -0.86
N LEU A 57 8.06 -9.62 -0.33
CA LEU A 57 7.00 -10.55 0.01
C LEU A 57 5.66 -9.99 -0.45
N PRO A 58 5.01 -10.61 -1.44
CA PRO A 58 3.62 -10.34 -1.78
C PRO A 58 2.71 -10.78 -0.64
N LEU A 59 1.78 -9.92 -0.25
CA LEU A 59 0.82 -10.14 0.82
C LEU A 59 -0.60 -9.93 0.33
N ARG A 60 -1.54 -10.58 1.01
CA ARG A 60 -2.97 -10.41 0.82
C ARG A 60 -3.65 -10.40 2.18
N SER A 61 -4.45 -9.38 2.45
CA SER A 61 -5.18 -9.21 3.71
C SER A 61 -6.54 -8.55 3.46
N PRO A 62 -7.46 -8.60 4.43
CA PRO A 62 -8.72 -7.85 4.33
C PRO A 62 -8.48 -6.35 4.11
N GLU A 63 -9.44 -5.67 3.51
CA GLU A 63 -9.47 -4.21 3.47
C GLU A 63 -9.36 -3.58 4.86
N ASN A 64 -8.84 -2.35 4.92
CA ASN A 64 -8.61 -1.59 6.16
C ASN A 64 -7.59 -2.23 7.13
N THR A 65 -6.78 -3.18 6.65
CA THR A 65 -5.62 -3.69 7.40
C THR A 65 -4.58 -2.58 7.57
N THR A 66 -4.06 -2.42 8.79
CA THR A 66 -2.94 -1.49 9.06
C THR A 66 -1.62 -2.13 8.66
N PHE A 67 -0.60 -1.31 8.40
CA PHE A 67 0.71 -1.83 8.04
C PHE A 67 1.34 -2.64 9.19
N TYR A 68 1.07 -2.28 10.44
CA TYR A 68 1.50 -3.07 11.60
C TYR A 68 0.94 -4.51 11.55
N GLN A 69 -0.34 -4.67 11.21
CA GLN A 69 -0.96 -5.99 11.03
C GLN A 69 -0.34 -6.75 9.84
N ALA A 70 -0.03 -6.05 8.75
CA ALA A 70 0.67 -6.63 7.61
C ALA A 70 2.08 -7.13 7.99
N MET A 71 2.80 -6.40 8.86
CA MET A 71 4.10 -6.84 9.37
C MET A 71 3.97 -8.12 10.21
N ILE A 72 2.95 -8.22 11.06
CA ILE A 72 2.69 -9.45 11.85
C ILE A 72 2.40 -10.64 10.92
N GLN A 73 1.59 -10.43 9.87
CA GLN A 73 1.33 -11.44 8.85
C GLN A 73 2.63 -11.88 8.17
N ALA A 74 3.45 -10.92 7.71
CA ALA A 74 4.72 -11.20 7.05
C ALA A 74 5.68 -12.00 7.93
N ALA A 75 5.81 -11.61 9.21
CA ALA A 75 6.63 -12.32 10.19
C ALA A 75 6.18 -13.76 10.42
N THR A 76 4.88 -14.04 10.31
CA THR A 76 4.34 -15.41 10.42
C THR A 76 4.65 -16.25 9.19
N MET A 77 4.77 -15.62 8.02
CA MET A 77 5.02 -16.30 6.74
C MET A 77 6.51 -16.52 6.46
N ASP A 78 7.37 -15.60 6.89
CA ASP A 78 8.79 -15.62 6.63
C ASP A 78 9.56 -14.98 7.81
N SER A 79 10.46 -15.75 8.42
CA SER A 79 11.23 -15.30 9.59
C SER A 79 12.12 -14.08 9.32
N ARG A 80 12.46 -13.79 8.06
CA ARG A 80 13.20 -12.57 7.69
C ARG A 80 12.40 -11.30 7.94
N TYR A 81 11.08 -11.41 8.05
CA TYR A 81 10.17 -10.31 8.35
C TYR A 81 9.88 -10.16 9.84
N HIS A 82 10.49 -10.97 10.71
CA HIS A 82 10.42 -10.75 12.16
C HIS A 82 10.93 -9.34 12.51
N PHE A 83 10.21 -8.68 13.41
CA PHE A 83 10.50 -7.33 13.84
C PHE A 83 10.30 -7.17 15.35
N GLU A 84 10.91 -6.14 15.92
CA GLU A 84 10.67 -5.68 17.29
C GLU A 84 10.22 -4.21 17.26
N SER A 85 9.38 -3.83 18.22
CA SER A 85 8.85 -2.48 18.33
C SER A 85 8.72 -2.02 19.78
N LYS A 86 8.80 -0.70 19.99
CA LYS A 86 8.51 -0.03 21.26
C LYS A 86 7.12 0.60 21.21
N ASN A 87 6.35 0.49 22.30
CA ASN A 87 5.08 1.21 22.43
C ASN A 87 5.35 2.67 22.80
N THR A 88 4.75 3.59 22.04
CA THR A 88 4.84 5.03 22.28
C THR A 88 3.45 5.65 22.33
N ASN A 89 3.36 6.94 22.70
CA ASN A 89 2.10 7.68 22.67
C ASN A 89 1.53 7.85 21.25
N TRP A 90 2.34 7.62 20.21
CA TRP A 90 1.97 7.76 18.80
C TRP A 90 1.78 6.43 18.08
N GLY A 91 1.87 5.30 18.80
CA GLY A 91 1.78 3.94 18.26
C GLY A 91 3.08 3.15 18.42
N HIS A 92 3.17 2.05 17.68
CA HIS A 92 4.32 1.15 17.63
C HIS A 92 5.44 1.79 16.81
N TYR A 93 6.57 2.01 17.47
CA TYR A 93 7.80 2.45 16.83
C TYR A 93 8.68 1.23 16.55
N ILE A 94 8.93 0.95 15.27
CA ILE A 94 9.70 -0.22 14.83
C ILE A 94 11.19 0.03 15.04
N THR A 95 11.84 -0.84 15.80
CA THR A 95 13.26 -0.67 16.19
C THR A 95 14.18 -1.70 15.57
N LYS A 96 13.63 -2.80 15.07
CA LYS A 96 14.42 -3.91 14.51
C LYS A 96 13.60 -4.67 13.50
N ILE A 97 14.21 -5.05 12.38
CA ILE A 97 13.61 -5.94 11.37
C ILE A 97 14.72 -6.87 10.89
N ALA A 98 14.41 -8.13 10.57
CA ALA A 98 15.37 -9.12 10.06
C ALA A 98 16.59 -9.33 10.98
N GLY A 99 16.44 -9.08 12.28
CA GLY A 99 17.54 -9.15 13.25
C GLY A 99 18.43 -7.89 13.34
N VAL A 100 18.22 -6.89 12.48
CA VAL A 100 19.02 -5.65 12.43
C VAL A 100 18.34 -4.53 13.20
N GLU A 101 18.97 -4.09 14.28
CA GLU A 101 18.48 -3.04 15.18
C GLU A 101 18.86 -1.64 14.68
N GLU A 102 18.01 -0.64 14.97
CA GLU A 102 18.33 0.78 14.78
C GLU A 102 19.65 1.17 15.44
N ASN A 103 20.39 2.09 14.81
CA ASN A 103 21.59 2.66 15.38
C ASN A 103 21.41 4.16 15.60
N ILE A 104 20.92 4.50 16.78
CA ILE A 104 20.63 5.89 17.18
C ILE A 104 21.90 6.74 17.18
N GLU A 105 23.04 6.19 17.61
CA GLU A 105 24.31 6.93 17.67
C GLU A 105 24.78 7.39 16.30
N ASN A 106 24.52 6.59 15.26
CA ASN A 106 24.88 6.89 13.87
C ASN A 106 23.72 7.42 13.03
N ASN A 107 22.58 7.77 13.65
CA ASN A 107 21.35 8.22 12.97
C ASN A 107 20.81 7.24 11.91
N ILE A 108 20.92 5.93 12.13
CA ILE A 108 20.42 4.90 11.21
C ILE A 108 19.12 4.32 11.77
N TYR A 109 18.06 4.40 10.98
CA TYR A 109 16.70 4.04 11.40
C TYR A 109 16.01 3.17 10.36
N TRP A 110 14.91 2.55 10.78
CA TRP A 110 13.96 1.88 9.89
C TRP A 110 12.91 2.88 9.39
N LEU A 111 13.03 3.28 8.13
CA LEU A 111 12.14 4.25 7.50
C LEU A 111 11.11 3.54 6.62
N ILE A 112 9.84 3.94 6.73
CA ILE A 112 8.75 3.35 5.94
C ILE A 112 8.35 4.26 4.78
N TYR A 113 8.23 3.65 3.60
CA TYR A 113 7.81 4.29 2.36
C TYR A 113 6.53 3.64 1.84
N SER A 114 5.68 4.43 1.20
CA SER A 114 4.44 3.98 0.57
C SER A 114 4.43 4.49 -0.87
N MET A 115 4.49 3.58 -1.84
CA MET A 115 4.78 3.89 -3.24
C MET A 115 3.75 3.25 -4.18
N GLU A 116 3.63 3.81 -5.38
CA GLU A 116 2.79 3.28 -6.47
C GLU A 116 3.52 2.21 -7.31
N GLU A 117 4.85 2.17 -7.25
CA GLU A 117 5.69 1.22 -7.97
C GLU A 117 6.57 0.43 -6.99
N LEU A 118 7.05 -0.73 -7.45
CA LEU A 118 8.03 -1.51 -6.69
C LEU A 118 9.32 -0.70 -6.46
N PRO A 119 9.97 -0.87 -5.31
CA PRO A 119 11.22 -0.17 -5.05
C PRO A 119 12.32 -0.64 -6.02
N ASP A 120 13.02 0.31 -6.64
CA ASP A 120 14.15 0.05 -7.55
C ASP A 120 15.47 0.47 -6.89
N PRO A 121 16.41 -0.45 -6.64
CA PRO A 121 17.70 -0.11 -6.03
C PRO A 121 18.53 0.94 -6.80
N ASN A 122 18.28 1.10 -8.11
CA ASN A 122 18.94 2.10 -8.95
C ASN A 122 18.26 3.47 -8.90
N ASN A 123 17.01 3.53 -8.42
CA ASN A 123 16.21 4.74 -8.27
C ASN A 123 15.58 4.77 -6.87
N LYS A 124 16.44 4.96 -5.86
CA LYS A 124 16.07 4.87 -4.45
C LYS A 124 15.03 5.94 -4.08
N PRO A 125 14.00 5.61 -3.26
CA PRO A 125 12.93 6.53 -2.95
C PRO A 125 13.42 7.71 -2.10
N GLY A 126 12.93 8.91 -2.44
CA GLY A 126 13.17 10.15 -1.72
C GLY A 126 12.22 10.37 -0.55
N LYS A 127 12.42 11.49 0.17
CA LYS A 127 11.62 11.89 1.34
C LYS A 127 10.13 12.10 1.02
N ASP A 128 9.82 12.45 -0.22
CA ASP A 128 8.47 12.64 -0.74
C ASP A 128 7.63 11.35 -0.75
N LEU A 129 8.28 10.19 -0.81
CA LEU A 129 7.63 8.87 -0.77
C LEU A 129 7.61 8.25 0.64
N MET A 130 8.23 8.91 1.62
CA MET A 130 8.20 8.47 3.01
C MET A 130 6.76 8.55 3.53
N SER A 131 6.31 7.54 4.26
CA SER A 131 4.97 7.54 4.85
C SER A 131 4.82 8.75 5.79
N PRO A 132 3.74 9.55 5.67
CA PRO A 132 3.49 10.67 6.57
C PRO A 132 3.03 10.22 7.97
N VAL A 133 2.73 8.94 8.14
CA VAL A 133 2.22 8.33 9.37
C VAL A 133 2.97 7.04 9.71
N GLY A 134 2.93 6.64 10.99
CA GLY A 134 3.46 5.37 11.47
C GLY A 134 2.62 4.16 11.03
N VAL A 135 3.16 2.96 11.31
CA VAL A 135 2.63 1.67 10.86
C VAL A 135 1.21 1.34 11.35
N ASP A 136 0.78 1.89 12.48
CA ASP A 136 -0.57 1.70 13.02
C ASP A 136 -1.65 2.47 12.26
N LEU A 137 -1.28 3.59 11.61
CA LEU A 137 -2.22 4.46 10.88
C LEU A 137 -2.10 4.31 9.37
N LEU A 138 -1.03 3.68 8.89
CA LEU A 138 -0.83 3.40 7.48
C LEU A 138 -1.73 2.24 7.04
N ILE A 139 -2.75 2.50 6.24
CA ILE A 139 -3.63 1.47 5.70
C ILE A 139 -3.06 0.91 4.39
N VAL A 140 -3.01 -0.43 4.28
CA VAL A 140 -2.58 -1.09 3.05
C VAL A 140 -3.60 -0.93 1.93
N LYS A 141 -3.13 -0.61 0.73
CA LYS A 141 -3.96 -0.40 -0.46
C LYS A 141 -3.74 -1.53 -1.46
N ASN A 142 -4.78 -1.86 -2.21
CA ASN A 142 -4.66 -2.82 -3.31
C ASN A 142 -3.68 -2.29 -4.37
N GLY A 143 -2.72 -3.12 -4.77
CA GLY A 143 -1.60 -2.75 -5.63
C GLY A 143 -0.51 -1.92 -4.94
N GLY A 144 -0.62 -1.63 -3.64
CA GLY A 144 0.35 -0.80 -2.92
C GLY A 144 1.72 -1.48 -2.77
N HIS A 145 2.77 -0.66 -2.76
CA HIS A 145 4.14 -1.11 -2.51
C HIS A 145 4.71 -0.41 -1.29
N TYR A 146 5.09 -1.19 -0.29
CA TYR A 146 5.57 -0.69 0.99
C TYR A 146 6.99 -1.16 1.23
N LEU A 147 7.86 -0.24 1.59
CA LEU A 147 9.28 -0.52 1.83
C LEU A 147 9.64 -0.08 3.23
N PHE A 148 10.21 -0.99 4.03
CA PHE A 148 11.06 -0.62 5.15
C PHE A 148 12.51 -0.57 4.70
N TRP A 149 13.17 0.57 4.89
CA TRP A 149 14.56 0.75 4.52
C TRP A 149 15.39 1.17 5.73
N TYR A 150 16.36 0.32 6.09
CA TYR A 150 17.37 0.63 7.10
C TYR A 150 18.47 1.49 6.50
N ARG A 151 18.48 2.79 6.83
CA ARG A 151 19.44 3.74 6.29
C ARG A 151 19.65 4.92 7.23
N ASP A 152 20.74 5.65 6.99
CA ASP A 152 20.93 6.97 7.58
C ASP A 152 19.73 7.87 7.31
N LEU A 153 19.39 8.67 8.32
CA LEU A 153 18.45 9.77 8.19
C LEU A 153 19.25 11.05 7.95
N ASP A 154 19.66 11.25 6.69
CA ASP A 154 20.16 12.54 6.22
C ASP A 154 18.98 13.54 6.15
N LEU A 155 18.75 14.29 7.24
CA LEU A 155 17.70 15.33 7.34
C LEU A 155 18.04 16.62 6.59
#